data_AF-A0AAQ3VI31-F1
#
_entry.id   AF-A0AAQ3VI31-F1
#
_cell.length_a   1.000
_cell.length_b   1.000
_cell.length_c   1.000
_cell.angle_alpha   90.00
_cell.angle_beta   90.00
_cell.angle_gamma   90.00
#
_symmetry.space_group_name_H-M   'P 1'
#
loop_
_entity.id
_entity.type
_entity.pdbx_description
1 polymer ?
#
loop_
_entity_poly.entity_id
_entity_poly.type
_entity_poly.pdbx_seq_one_letter_code
_entity_poly.pdbx_strand_id
1 'polypeptide(L)'
;MTRKHQATAEWLKPTVRIFKNMRNRLIRDGKIKSGVAPSYFIEGMLYNVPVSEFGVSYANTVDKCWGWLNSPPDASALMCANGIHPLVRDNSHTSWPIQGHLDFLAETQKLWVQWK
;
A
#
# COMPACT_ATOMS: atom_id res chain seq x y z
N MET A 1 -3.90 -5.54 12.55
CA MET A 1 -3.93 -4.06 12.42
C MET A 1 -3.54 -3.32 13.71
N THR A 2 -4.26 -3.46 14.83
CA THR A 2 -4.04 -2.69 16.07
C THR A 2 -2.62 -2.81 16.64
N ARG A 3 -2.08 -4.03 16.77
CA ARG A 3 -0.73 -4.26 17.31
C ARG A 3 0.36 -3.54 16.51
N LYS A 4 0.34 -3.64 15.18
CA LYS A 4 1.32 -2.97 14.32
C LYS A 4 1.15 -1.45 14.34
N HIS A 5 -0.09 -0.97 14.42
CA HIS A 5 -0.35 0.45 14.57
C HIS A 5 0.29 1.01 15.86
N GLN A 6 0.18 0.32 16.99
CA GLN A 6 0.87 0.70 18.23
C GLN A 6 2.39 0.63 18.07
N ALA A 7 2.91 -0.44 17.47
CA ALA A 7 4.36 -0.60 17.25
C ALA A 7 4.96 0.50 16.34
N THR A 8 4.16 1.03 15.41
CA THR A 8 4.54 2.15 14.54
C THR A 8 4.28 3.51 15.17
N ALA A 9 4.17 3.62 16.52
CA ALA A 9 3.81 4.87 17.21
C ALA A 9 2.60 5.58 16.57
N GLU A 10 1.61 4.77 16.19
CA GLU A 10 0.34 5.19 15.58
C GLU A 10 0.44 5.77 14.15
N TRP A 11 1.58 5.64 13.47
CA TRP A 11 1.76 6.16 12.10
C TRP A 11 1.10 5.30 11.01
N LEU A 12 0.84 4.01 11.25
CA LEU A 12 0.29 3.10 10.21
C LEU A 12 -1.08 3.53 9.66
N LYS A 13 -2.08 3.80 10.52
CA LYS A 13 -3.44 4.13 10.06
C LYS A 13 -3.50 5.47 9.30
N PRO A 14 -2.85 6.56 9.75
CA PRO A 14 -2.75 7.78 8.95
C PRO A 14 -2.09 7.53 7.59
N THR A 15 -1.02 6.73 7.54
CA THR A 15 -0.35 6.38 6.27
C THR A 15 -1.30 5.63 5.33
N VAL A 16 -2.03 4.62 5.84
CA VAL A 16 -3.09 3.92 5.09
C VAL A 16 -4.13 4.90 4.56
N ARG A 17 -4.51 5.91 5.35
CA ARG A 17 -5.48 6.93 4.92
C ARG A 17 -4.95 7.75 3.74
N ILE A 18 -3.67 8.12 3.75
CA ILE A 18 -3.02 8.84 2.65
C ILE A 18 -3.05 7.99 1.36
N PHE A 19 -2.68 6.71 1.43
CA PHE A 19 -2.72 5.81 0.27
C PHE A 19 -4.14 5.59 -0.27
N LYS A 20 -5.14 5.48 0.61
CA LYS A 20 -6.56 5.41 0.20
C LYS A 20 -7.02 6.71 -0.46
N ASN A 21 -6.55 7.87 -0.01
CA ASN A 21 -6.87 9.15 -0.62
C ASN A 21 -6.22 9.28 -2.00
N MET A 22 -4.96 8.85 -2.17
CA MET A 22 -4.31 8.74 -3.47
C MET A 22 -5.09 7.84 -4.42
N ARG A 23 -5.50 6.66 -3.96
CA ARG A 23 -6.36 5.74 -4.72
C ARG A 23 -7.66 6.40 -5.19
N ASN A 24 -8.36 7.09 -4.29
CA ASN A 24 -9.61 7.77 -4.63
C ASN A 24 -9.40 8.89 -5.66
N ARG A 25 -8.29 9.63 -5.53
CA ARG A 25 -7.88 10.65 -6.50
C ARG A 25 -7.66 10.03 -7.88
N LEU A 26 -6.91 8.93 -7.96
CA LEU A 26 -6.62 8.25 -9.24
C LEU A 26 -7.87 7.69 -9.91
N ILE A 27 -8.82 7.14 -9.13
CA ILE A 27 -10.11 6.68 -9.66
C ILE A 27 -10.88 7.85 -10.27
N ARG A 28 -10.98 8.97 -9.54
CA ARG A 28 -11.68 10.17 -10.01
C ARG A 28 -11.07 10.74 -11.29
N ASP A 29 -9.74 10.73 -11.36
CA ASP A 29 -8.98 11.22 -12.51
C ASP A 29 -8.90 10.18 -13.67
N GLY A 30 -9.58 9.04 -13.54
CA GLY A 30 -9.65 7.99 -14.57
C GLY A 30 -8.34 7.22 -14.80
N LYS A 31 -7.38 7.33 -13.88
CA LYS A 31 -6.05 6.69 -13.99
C LYS A 31 -6.08 5.19 -13.65
N ILE A 32 -6.95 4.79 -12.73
CA ILE A 32 -7.21 3.38 -12.41
C ILE A 32 -8.72 3.14 -12.29
N LYS A 33 -9.17 1.92 -12.58
CA LYS A 33 -10.59 1.57 -12.44
C LYS A 33 -10.97 1.41 -10.97
N SER A 34 -12.24 1.68 -10.66
CA SER A 34 -12.81 1.29 -9.37
C SER A 34 -12.68 -0.23 -9.18
N GLY A 35 -12.25 -0.66 -8.00
CA GLY A 35 -12.00 -2.07 -7.69
C GLY A 35 -10.58 -2.57 -7.98
N VAL A 36 -9.72 -1.80 -8.65
CA VAL A 36 -8.31 -2.18 -8.89
C VAL A 36 -7.53 -2.28 -7.57
N ALA A 37 -7.76 -1.37 -6.64
CA ALA A 37 -7.06 -1.30 -5.35
C ALA A 37 -8.04 -1.21 -4.17
N PRO A 38 -8.72 -2.31 -3.79
CA PRO A 38 -9.56 -2.39 -2.61
C PRO A 38 -8.82 -1.97 -1.34
N SER A 39 -9.54 -1.35 -0.40
CA SER A 39 -8.99 -0.89 0.89
C SER A 39 -8.23 -1.98 1.65
N TYR A 40 -8.74 -3.21 1.62
CA TYR A 40 -8.13 -4.35 2.31
C TYR A 40 -6.72 -4.66 1.80
N PHE A 41 -6.49 -4.60 0.48
CA PHE A 41 -5.17 -4.87 -0.07
C PHE A 41 -4.18 -3.73 0.17
N ILE A 42 -4.63 -2.47 0.14
CA ILE A 42 -3.79 -1.32 0.54
C ILE A 42 -3.35 -1.46 2.00
N GLU A 43 -4.27 -1.86 2.88
CA GLU A 43 -3.95 -2.14 4.29
C GLU A 43 -2.96 -3.29 4.43
N GLY A 44 -3.19 -4.41 3.74
CA GLY A 44 -2.27 -5.54 3.71
C GLY A 44 -0.88 -5.14 3.24
N MET A 45 -0.78 -4.40 2.14
CA MET A 45 0.47 -3.92 1.57
C MET A 45 1.28 -3.12 2.60
N LEU A 46 0.68 -2.10 3.22
CA LEU A 46 1.35 -1.29 4.24
C LEU A 46 1.59 -2.05 5.54
N TYR A 47 0.80 -3.09 5.83
CA TYR A 47 1.03 -3.98 6.95
C TYR A 47 2.28 -4.87 6.75
N ASN A 48 2.83 -5.01 5.55
CA ASN A 48 4.09 -5.73 5.34
C ASN A 48 5.33 -4.84 5.58
N VAL A 49 5.22 -3.52 5.39
CA VAL A 49 6.34 -2.57 5.55
C VAL A 49 6.92 -2.62 6.99
N PRO A 50 8.25 -2.69 7.19
CA PRO A 50 8.89 -2.71 8.49
C PRO A 50 8.51 -1.51 9.36
N VAL A 51 8.48 -1.70 10.68
CA VAL A 51 8.13 -0.64 11.65
C VAL A 51 9.09 0.55 11.56
N SER A 52 10.36 0.31 11.22
CA SER A 52 11.40 1.33 11.05
C SER A 52 11.10 2.38 9.97
N GLU A 53 10.19 2.07 9.04
CA GLU A 53 9.84 2.96 7.93
C GLU A 53 8.77 3.99 8.29
N PHE A 54 8.21 3.92 9.51
CA PHE A 54 7.12 4.79 9.96
C PHE A 54 7.62 5.84 10.96
N GLY A 55 7.32 7.12 10.71
CA GLY A 55 7.62 8.24 11.63
C GLY A 55 8.14 9.50 10.94
N VAL A 56 8.69 10.42 11.75
CA VAL A 56 9.28 11.72 11.35
C VAL A 56 8.27 12.73 10.80
N SER A 57 7.64 12.42 9.67
CA SER A 57 6.57 13.20 9.06
C SER A 57 5.77 12.32 8.11
N TYR A 58 4.55 12.73 7.75
CA TYR A 58 3.74 11.97 6.78
C TYR A 58 4.43 11.83 5.43
N ALA A 59 5.05 12.91 4.92
CA ALA A 59 5.76 12.86 3.66
C ALA A 59 6.95 11.90 3.72
N ASN A 60 7.75 11.95 4.80
CA ASN A 60 8.87 11.03 4.98
C ASN A 60 8.42 9.58 5.12
N THR A 61 7.35 9.32 5.89
CA THR A 61 6.79 7.97 6.04
C THR A 61 6.33 7.40 4.70
N VAL A 62 5.64 8.20 3.88
CA VAL A 62 5.21 7.77 2.54
C VAL A 62 6.41 7.45 1.65
N ASP A 63 7.45 8.29 1.66
CA ASP A 63 8.68 8.06 0.89
C ASP A 63 9.40 6.78 1.30
N LYS A 64 9.53 6.52 2.60
CA LYS A 64 10.16 5.31 3.13
C LYS A 64 9.35 4.05 2.81
N CYS A 65 8.03 4.12 2.98
CA CYS A 65 7.13 3.04 2.58
C CYS A 65 7.29 2.72 1.08
N TRP A 66 7.41 3.75 0.23
CA TRP A 66 7.68 3.56 -1.20
C TRP A 66 9.04 2.94 -1.47
N GLY A 67 10.10 3.44 -0.82
CA GLY A 67 11.43 2.88 -0.94
C GLY A 67 11.43 1.38 -0.65
N TRP A 68 10.75 0.96 0.42
CA TRP A 68 10.60 -0.44 0.77
C TRP A 68 9.73 -1.24 -0.21
N LEU A 69 8.59 -0.69 -0.65
CA LEU A 69 7.65 -1.36 -1.58
C LEU A 69 8.19 -1.49 -3.01
N ASN A 70 9.14 -0.64 -3.41
CA ASN A 70 9.81 -0.70 -4.71
C ASN A 70 11.16 -1.45 -4.65
N SER A 71 11.68 -1.71 -3.46
CA SER A 71 12.89 -2.51 -3.24
C SER A 71 12.66 -3.92 -2.63
N PRO A 72 11.46 -4.55 -2.66
CA PRO A 72 11.28 -5.80 -1.97
C PRO A 72 11.90 -6.96 -2.78
N PRO A 73 12.37 -8.01 -2.10
CA PRO A 73 12.56 -9.31 -2.74
C PRO A 73 11.18 -9.89 -3.06
N ASP A 74 10.83 -10.00 -4.34
CA ASP A 74 9.64 -10.66 -4.92
C ASP A 74 8.27 -10.29 -4.29
N ALA A 75 7.36 -9.70 -5.07
CA ALA A 75 5.98 -9.39 -4.64
C ALA A 75 5.22 -10.63 -4.10
N SER A 76 5.69 -11.84 -4.41
CA SER A 76 5.21 -13.11 -3.85
C SER A 76 5.38 -13.23 -2.32
N ALA A 77 6.29 -12.46 -1.72
CA ALA A 77 6.55 -12.48 -0.27
C ALA A 77 5.54 -11.64 0.55
N LEU A 78 4.70 -10.83 -0.11
CA LEU A 78 3.71 -10.02 0.57
C LEU A 78 2.54 -10.90 1.02
N MET A 79 2.14 -10.75 2.28
CA MET A 79 1.00 -11.46 2.85
C MET A 79 -0.16 -10.52 3.15
N CYS A 80 -1.38 -11.02 3.06
CA CYS A 80 -2.54 -10.32 3.58
C CYS A 80 -2.34 -9.95 5.07
N ALA A 81 -3.02 -8.93 5.58
CA ALA A 81 -2.85 -8.49 6.98
C ALA A 81 -3.18 -9.56 8.02
N ASN A 82 -3.90 -10.63 7.63
CA ASN A 82 -4.18 -11.80 8.46
C ASN A 82 -3.04 -12.84 8.48
N GLY A 83 -2.04 -12.72 7.61
CA GLY A 83 -0.91 -13.65 7.49
C GLY A 83 -1.22 -15.01 6.86
N ILE A 84 -2.44 -15.22 6.34
CA ILE A 84 -2.89 -16.54 5.84
C ILE A 84 -2.66 -16.70 4.34
N HIS A 85 -2.95 -15.64 3.57
CA HIS A 85 -2.91 -15.69 2.11
C HIS A 85 -1.84 -14.75 1.55
N PRO A 86 -1.19 -15.13 0.43
CA PRO A 86 -0.42 -14.18 -0.37
C PRO A 86 -1.27 -12.97 -0.72
N LEU A 87 -0.70 -11.79 -0.56
CA LEU A 87 -1.35 -10.53 -0.86
C LEU A 87 -1.54 -10.37 -2.37
N VAL A 88 -0.53 -10.74 -3.16
CA VAL A 88 -0.50 -10.50 -4.61
C VAL A 88 -0.42 -11.84 -5.33
N ARG A 89 -1.48 -12.22 -6.05
CA ARG A 89 -1.59 -13.49 -6.78
C ARG A 89 -2.74 -13.43 -7.78
N ASP A 90 -2.51 -13.91 -9.00
CA ASP A 90 -3.58 -14.08 -9.99
C ASP A 90 -4.44 -15.32 -9.71
N ASN A 91 -5.66 -15.32 -10.28
CA ASN A 91 -6.62 -16.41 -10.16
C ASN A 91 -7.00 -16.78 -8.71
N SER A 92 -7.00 -15.79 -7.82
CA SER A 92 -7.39 -15.94 -6.41
C SER A 92 -8.43 -14.88 -6.04
N HIS A 93 -9.52 -15.32 -5.40
CA HIS A 93 -10.57 -14.42 -4.91
C HIS A 93 -10.15 -13.64 -3.64
N THR A 94 -9.10 -14.10 -2.96
CA THR A 94 -8.64 -13.54 -1.68
C THR A 94 -7.34 -12.73 -1.82
N SER A 95 -6.80 -12.61 -3.03
CA SER A 95 -5.55 -11.93 -3.33
C SER A 95 -5.75 -10.81 -4.34
N TRP A 96 -4.84 -9.84 -4.32
CA TRP A 96 -4.76 -8.76 -5.27
C TRP A 96 -4.21 -9.29 -6.60
N PRO A 97 -4.92 -9.14 -7.73
CA PRO A 97 -4.35 -9.44 -9.04
C PRO A 97 -3.04 -8.68 -9.28
N ILE A 98 -2.05 -9.36 -9.87
CA ILE A 98 -0.69 -8.84 -10.04
C ILE A 98 -0.71 -7.51 -10.79
N GLN A 99 -1.43 -7.47 -11.92
CA GLN A 99 -1.51 -6.26 -12.73
C GLN A 99 -2.15 -5.10 -11.96
N GLY A 100 -3.20 -5.37 -11.19
CA GLY A 100 -3.88 -4.34 -10.40
C GLY A 100 -2.99 -3.76 -9.29
N HIS A 101 -2.12 -4.60 -8.70
CA HIS A 101 -1.11 -4.16 -7.75
C HIS A 101 -0.06 -3.26 -8.43
N LEU A 102 0.48 -3.68 -9.57
CA LEU A 102 1.48 -2.92 -10.32
C LEU A 102 0.95 -1.57 -10.81
N ASP A 103 -0.26 -1.55 -11.39
CA ASP A 103 -0.94 -0.33 -11.83
C ASP A 103 -1.13 0.65 -10.67
N PHE A 104 -1.54 0.13 -9.51
CA PHE A 104 -1.70 0.95 -8.32
C PHE A 104 -0.38 1.56 -7.87
N LEU A 105 0.70 0.78 -7.74
CA LEU A 105 2.01 1.31 -7.31
C LEU A 105 2.51 2.38 -8.29
N ALA A 106 2.47 2.09 -9.59
CA ALA A 106 2.96 3.00 -10.61
C ALA A 106 2.20 4.34 -10.63
N GLU A 107 0.86 4.30 -10.63
CA GLU A 107 0.06 5.52 -10.70
C GLU A 107 0.08 6.32 -9.39
N THR A 108 0.12 5.64 -8.24
CA THR A 108 0.24 6.35 -6.95
C THR A 108 1.60 6.98 -6.75
N GLN A 109 2.68 6.35 -7.21
CA GLN A 109 4.01 6.97 -7.18
C GLN A 109 4.06 8.22 -8.06
N LYS A 110 3.51 8.17 -9.29
CA LYS A 110 3.40 9.34 -10.17
C LYS A 110 2.61 10.47 -9.50
N LEU A 111 1.47 10.16 -8.90
CA LEU A 111 0.65 11.14 -8.19
C LEU A 111 1.39 11.76 -7.00
N TRP A 112 2.10 10.94 -6.23
CA TRP A 112 2.85 11.40 -5.06
C TRP A 112 3.96 12.40 -5.45
N VAL A 113 4.70 12.10 -6.52
CA VAL A 113 5.72 13.02 -7.05
C VAL A 113 5.12 14.35 -7.51
N GLN A 114 3.88 14.35 -8.02
CA GLN A 114 3.18 15.59 -8.42
C GLN A 114 2.62 16.41 -7.24
N TRP A 115 2.42 15.79 -6.07
CA TRP A 115 1.95 16.48 -4.86
C TRP A 115 3.08 17.11 -4.05
N LYS A 116 4.31 16.69 -4.31
CA LYS A 116 5.52 17.33 -3.78
C LYS A 116 5.84 18.61 -4.55
#